data_AF-A0A6G0R9S3-F1
#
_entry.id   AF-A0A6G0R9S3-F1
#
_cell.length_a   1.000
_cell.length_b   1.000
_cell.length_c   1.000
_cell.angle_alpha   90.00
_cell.angle_beta   90.00
_cell.angle_gamma   90.00
#
_symmetry.space_group_name_H-M   'P 1'
#
loop_
_entity.id
_entity.type
_entity.pdbx_description
1 polymer ?
#
loop_
_entity_poly.entity_id
_entity_poly.type
_entity_poly.pdbx_seq_one_letter_code
_entity_poly.pdbx_strand_id
1 'polypeptide(L)'
;MPVQPLLQHLHVRWVPIEYWELIQTCPWDDMWQQRISTLIFFKYNEVSLELAETIKHILDLMSRWRREYWKRYHWVTMDPDFDYYRTLELRAIPELADMYRDRKDRHSDFDNHRKKMMIEVEKTPGYSDRIWFEPGLWVVPQNPCYWITRDPELQISLQDQLATVDDLEPARTEWVTRHSEDAFLKLALALLRNQLLSEIEQLDNLLLPSSKYDQDTLAAVLAAVSKKKRK
;
A
#
# COMPACT_ATOMS: atom_id res chain seq x y z
N MET A 1 -12.11 8.51 -13.36
CA MET A 1 -10.93 8.30 -14.23
C MET A 1 -10.76 9.52 -15.10
N PRO A 2 -9.52 9.98 -15.41
CA PRO A 2 -9.32 11.02 -16.41
C PRO A 2 -9.95 10.58 -17.74
N VAL A 3 -10.71 11.44 -18.39
CA VAL A 3 -11.23 11.15 -19.74
C VAL A 3 -10.07 11.13 -20.74
N GLN A 4 -10.15 10.31 -21.78
CA GLN A 4 -9.07 10.07 -22.74
C GLN A 4 -8.42 11.35 -23.32
N PRO A 5 -9.15 12.45 -23.61
CA PRO A 5 -8.54 13.71 -24.04
C PRO A 5 -7.65 14.40 -22.99
N LEU A 6 -7.92 14.20 -21.70
CA LEU A 6 -7.13 14.80 -20.62
C LEU A 6 -5.82 14.03 -20.35
N LEU A 7 -5.70 12.77 -20.81
CA LEU A 7 -4.49 11.98 -20.60
C LEU A 7 -3.27 12.60 -21.29
N GLN A 8 -3.45 13.21 -22.46
CA GLN A 8 -2.36 13.90 -23.18
C GLN A 8 -1.76 15.04 -22.34
N HIS A 9 -2.60 15.79 -21.62
CA HIS A 9 -2.15 16.85 -20.71
C HIS A 9 -1.48 16.32 -19.44
N LEU A 10 -1.71 15.06 -19.08
CA LEU A 10 -1.02 14.41 -17.97
C LEU A 10 0.30 13.77 -18.40
N HIS A 11 0.38 13.25 -19.63
CA HIS A 11 1.61 12.68 -20.20
C HIS A 11 2.74 13.71 -20.24
N VAL A 12 2.44 14.97 -20.58
CA VAL A 12 3.46 16.04 -20.60
C VAL A 12 4.02 16.38 -19.22
N ARG A 13 3.33 16.00 -18.14
CA ARG A 13 3.77 16.21 -16.75
C ARG A 13 4.52 15.01 -16.19
N TRP A 14 4.73 13.97 -17.00
CA TRP A 14 5.48 12.81 -16.62
C TRP A 14 6.98 13.09 -16.73
N VAL A 15 7.70 12.98 -15.63
CA VAL A 15 9.15 13.15 -15.57
C VAL A 15 9.77 11.78 -15.21
N PRO A 16 10.25 11.00 -16.20
CA PRO A 16 10.66 9.61 -15.96
C PRO A 16 11.80 9.44 -14.97
N ILE A 17 12.79 10.35 -15.02
CA ILE A 17 13.98 10.28 -14.15
C ILE A 17 13.57 10.51 -12.70
N GLU A 18 12.86 11.61 -12.41
CA GLU A 18 12.38 11.89 -11.04
C GLU A 18 11.52 10.77 -10.49
N TYR A 19 10.64 10.17 -11.31
CA TYR A 19 9.83 9.05 -10.83
C TYR A 19 10.66 7.80 -10.61
N TRP A 20 11.64 7.54 -11.48
CA TRP A 20 12.57 6.42 -11.30
C TRP A 20 13.34 6.57 -9.99
N GLU A 21 13.87 7.77 -9.70
CA GLU A 21 14.53 8.10 -8.44
C GLU A 21 13.59 7.90 -7.24
N LEU A 22 12.34 8.36 -7.33
CA LEU A 22 11.34 8.17 -6.29
C LEU A 22 11.09 6.67 -6.02
N ILE A 23 10.95 5.83 -7.04
CA ILE A 23 10.73 4.39 -6.80
C ILE A 23 12.00 3.67 -6.32
N GLN A 24 13.21 4.22 -6.53
CA GLN A 24 14.43 3.65 -5.94
C GLN A 24 14.48 3.83 -4.41
N THR A 25 13.77 4.79 -3.84
CA THR A 25 13.67 4.94 -2.38
C THR A 25 12.77 3.89 -1.73
N CYS A 26 12.13 3.02 -2.53
CA CYS A 26 11.22 1.97 -2.06
C CYS A 26 10.14 2.49 -1.07
N PRO A 27 9.33 3.50 -1.42
CA PRO A 27 8.35 4.10 -0.50
C PRO A 27 7.31 3.11 0.02
N TRP A 28 7.13 1.97 -0.67
CA TRP A 28 6.29 0.87 -0.20
C TRP A 28 6.89 0.06 0.96
N ASP A 29 8.22 0.07 1.14
CA ASP A 29 8.88 -0.58 2.28
C ASP A 29 8.67 0.28 3.53
N ASP A 30 8.83 1.60 3.41
CA ASP A 30 8.45 2.54 4.47
C ASP A 30 6.97 2.39 4.83
N MET A 31 6.09 2.34 3.82
CA MET A 31 4.67 2.06 3.96
C MET A 31 4.39 0.73 4.68
N TRP A 32 5.21 -0.30 4.45
CA TRP A 32 5.04 -1.57 5.13
C TRP A 32 5.49 -1.51 6.58
N GLN A 33 6.60 -0.82 6.87
CA GLN A 33 7.22 -0.82 8.19
C GLN A 33 6.44 -0.01 9.23
N GLN A 34 5.84 1.13 8.86
CA GLN A 34 5.12 1.99 9.83
C GLN A 34 3.62 1.68 9.90
N ARG A 35 3.14 0.63 9.23
CA ARG A 35 1.73 0.22 9.27
C ARG A 35 1.32 -0.25 10.66
N ILE A 36 0.04 -0.16 10.98
CA ILE A 36 -0.55 -0.87 12.10
C ILE A 36 -0.37 -2.38 11.90
N SER A 37 0.36 -3.03 12.80
CA SER A 37 0.75 -4.44 12.70
C SER A 37 -0.05 -5.34 13.64
N THR A 38 -1.23 -4.91 14.06
CA THR A 38 -2.13 -5.62 14.97
C THR A 38 -3.56 -5.56 14.42
N LEU A 39 -4.37 -6.55 14.78
CA LEU A 39 -5.83 -6.38 14.72
C LEU A 39 -6.23 -5.52 15.93
N ILE A 40 -7.06 -4.51 15.70
CA ILE A 40 -7.49 -3.57 16.76
C ILE A 40 -8.98 -3.66 17.07
N PHE A 41 -9.77 -4.39 16.26
CA PHE A 41 -11.20 -4.62 16.51
C PHE A 41 -11.55 -6.11 16.69
N PHE A 42 -10.84 -7.01 16.02
CA PHE A 42 -11.06 -8.46 16.07
C PHE A 42 -9.97 -9.16 16.88
N LYS A 43 -10.35 -10.21 17.60
CA LYS A 43 -9.41 -11.08 18.32
C LYS A 43 -9.22 -12.40 17.59
N TYR A 44 -7.96 -12.84 17.47
CA TYR A 44 -7.60 -14.12 16.86
C TYR A 44 -8.22 -15.33 17.57
N ASN A 45 -8.37 -15.25 18.89
CA ASN A 45 -8.98 -16.33 19.67
C ASN A 45 -10.51 -16.41 19.54
N GLU A 46 -11.13 -15.41 18.92
CA GLU A 46 -12.57 -15.35 18.64
C GLU A 46 -12.89 -15.65 17.16
N VAL A 47 -11.89 -15.62 16.26
CA VAL A 47 -12.06 -16.06 14.87
C VAL A 47 -11.86 -17.56 14.73
N SER A 48 -12.48 -18.16 13.71
CA SER A 48 -12.24 -19.55 13.35
C SER A 48 -10.78 -19.77 12.97
N LEU A 49 -10.29 -21.01 13.13
CA LEU A 49 -8.93 -21.37 12.74
C LEU A 49 -8.70 -21.09 11.25
N GLU A 50 -9.70 -21.40 10.42
CA GLU A 50 -9.69 -21.17 8.98
C GLU A 50 -9.59 -19.68 8.66
N LEU A 51 -10.35 -18.81 9.35
CA LEU A 51 -10.24 -17.36 9.15
C LEU A 51 -8.89 -16.82 9.61
N ALA A 52 -8.35 -17.31 10.73
CA ALA A 52 -7.01 -16.94 11.18
C ALA A 52 -5.92 -17.32 10.15
N GLU A 53 -6.04 -18.49 9.51
CA GLU A 53 -5.16 -18.89 8.42
C GLU A 53 -5.35 -18.00 7.19
N THR A 54 -6.59 -17.69 6.81
CA THR A 54 -6.90 -16.77 5.71
C THR A 54 -6.33 -15.37 5.95
N ILE A 55 -6.38 -14.84 7.17
CA ILE A 55 -5.73 -13.56 7.54
C ILE A 55 -4.23 -13.60 7.27
N LYS A 56 -3.55 -14.70 7.62
CA LYS A 56 -2.12 -14.86 7.31
C LYS A 56 -1.85 -14.87 5.80
N HIS A 57 -2.73 -15.48 5.01
CA HIS A 57 -2.60 -15.48 3.55
C HIS A 57 -2.80 -14.08 2.95
N ILE A 58 -3.76 -13.31 3.47
CA ILE A 58 -3.95 -11.90 3.11
C ILE A 58 -2.66 -11.12 3.40
N LEU A 59 -2.10 -11.31 4.58
CA LEU A 59 -0.90 -10.60 5.02
C LEU A 59 0.35 -10.96 4.20
N ASP A 60 0.49 -12.25 3.83
CA ASP A 60 1.53 -12.71 2.90
C ASP A 60 1.40 -12.04 1.52
N LEU A 61 0.18 -11.91 1.01
CA LEU A 61 -0.06 -11.18 -0.24
C LEU A 61 0.30 -9.71 -0.10
N MET A 62 -0.13 -9.05 0.98
CA MET A 62 0.19 -7.64 1.25
C MET A 62 1.70 -7.42 1.31
N SER A 63 2.43 -8.26 2.04
CA SER A 63 3.89 -8.15 2.17
C SER A 63 4.59 -8.31 0.81
N ARG A 64 4.19 -9.34 0.05
CA ARG A 64 4.79 -9.64 -1.26
C ARG A 64 4.50 -8.57 -2.31
N TRP A 65 3.30 -8.00 -2.30
CA TRP A 65 2.81 -7.07 -3.33
C TRP A 65 2.72 -5.62 -2.86
N ARG A 66 3.37 -5.26 -1.75
CA ARG A 66 3.31 -3.91 -1.15
C ARG A 66 3.65 -2.79 -2.12
N ARG A 67 4.56 -3.03 -3.08
CA ARG A 67 4.88 -2.09 -4.17
C ARG A 67 3.66 -1.80 -5.03
N GLU A 68 2.89 -2.81 -5.38
CA GLU A 68 1.71 -2.72 -6.22
C GLU A 68 0.51 -2.15 -5.46
N TYR A 69 0.40 -2.41 -4.14
CA TYR A 69 -0.50 -1.66 -3.25
C TYR A 69 -0.17 -0.17 -3.30
N TRP A 70 1.08 0.21 -3.00
CA TRP A 70 1.49 1.62 -2.98
C TRP A 70 1.25 2.31 -4.32
N LYS A 71 1.64 1.68 -5.43
CA LYS A 71 1.42 2.20 -6.79
C LYS A 71 -0.06 2.36 -7.13
N ARG A 72 -0.94 1.49 -6.62
CA ARG A 72 -2.39 1.62 -6.83
C ARG A 72 -2.93 2.92 -6.20
N TYR A 73 -2.41 3.31 -5.03
CA TYR A 73 -2.78 4.57 -4.38
C TYR A 73 -2.06 5.79 -4.97
N HIS A 74 -0.92 5.61 -5.64
CA HIS A 74 -0.09 6.69 -6.20
C HIS A 74 0.07 6.54 -7.71
N TRP A 75 -1.04 6.41 -8.42
CA TRP A 75 -1.00 6.05 -9.84
C TRP A 75 -0.65 7.25 -10.73
N VAL A 76 0.62 7.36 -11.12
CA VAL A 76 1.06 8.38 -12.09
C VAL A 76 0.71 7.98 -13.52
N THR A 77 0.35 8.97 -14.34
CA THR A 77 0.00 8.77 -15.76
C THR A 77 1.27 8.80 -16.62
N MET A 78 1.86 7.62 -16.85
CA MET A 78 3.01 7.45 -17.74
C MET A 78 2.58 7.54 -19.21
N ASP A 79 3.42 8.17 -20.03
CA ASP A 79 3.27 8.13 -21.49
C ASP A 79 3.87 6.82 -22.06
N PRO A 80 3.06 5.93 -22.66
CA PRO A 80 3.56 4.68 -23.24
C PRO A 80 4.46 4.91 -24.47
N ASP A 81 4.31 6.05 -25.15
CA ASP A 81 5.04 6.38 -26.38
C ASP A 81 6.23 7.32 -26.11
N PHE A 82 6.62 7.49 -24.84
CA PHE A 82 7.74 8.33 -24.44
C PHE A 82 9.06 7.87 -25.08
N ASP A 83 9.78 8.79 -25.73
CA ASP A 83 11.09 8.50 -26.31
C ASP A 83 12.20 8.56 -25.26
N TYR A 84 12.47 7.40 -24.63
CA TYR A 84 13.55 7.22 -23.66
C TYR A 84 14.96 7.36 -24.24
N TYR A 85 15.12 7.48 -25.56
CA TYR A 85 16.42 7.61 -26.21
C TYR A 85 16.73 9.03 -26.69
N ARG A 86 15.80 9.96 -26.45
CA ARG A 86 15.85 11.35 -26.93
C ARG A 86 17.05 12.13 -26.42
N THR A 87 17.41 11.99 -25.14
CA THR A 87 18.48 12.76 -24.49
C THR A 87 19.59 11.84 -23.95
N LEU A 88 20.77 12.41 -23.71
CA LEU A 88 21.88 11.65 -23.12
C LEU A 88 21.55 11.18 -21.69
N GLU A 89 20.88 12.03 -20.90
CA GLU A 89 20.48 11.73 -19.52
C GLU A 89 19.52 10.54 -19.46
N LEU A 90 18.52 10.49 -20.33
CA LEU A 90 17.59 9.35 -20.39
C LEU A 90 18.29 8.05 -20.79
N ARG A 91 19.23 8.13 -21.75
CA ARG A 91 20.02 6.96 -22.19
C ARG A 91 20.98 6.43 -21.13
N ALA A 92 21.36 7.26 -20.16
CA ALA A 92 22.24 6.84 -19.08
C ALA A 92 21.55 5.89 -18.08
N ILE A 93 20.20 5.82 -18.10
CA ILE A 93 19.40 4.97 -17.22
C ILE A 93 18.59 3.98 -18.07
N PRO A 94 19.16 2.85 -18.48
CA PRO A 94 18.50 1.90 -19.38
C PRO A 94 17.19 1.33 -18.84
N GLU A 95 17.03 1.26 -17.51
CA GLU A 95 15.84 0.77 -16.83
C GLU A 95 14.58 1.61 -17.11
N LEU A 96 14.74 2.87 -17.52
CA LEU A 96 13.61 3.75 -17.84
C LEU A 96 12.74 3.19 -18.97
N ALA A 97 13.37 2.60 -19.99
CA ALA A 97 12.67 2.06 -21.15
C ALA A 97 11.78 0.86 -20.81
N ASP A 98 12.09 0.12 -19.74
CA ASP A 98 11.32 -1.04 -19.28
C ASP A 98 10.26 -0.67 -18.24
N MET A 99 10.34 0.51 -17.63
CA MET A 99 9.52 0.92 -16.50
C MET A 99 8.01 0.81 -16.76
N TYR A 100 7.55 1.23 -17.94
CA TYR A 100 6.13 1.12 -18.30
C TYR A 100 5.68 -0.34 -18.40
N ARG A 101 6.49 -1.20 -19.05
CA ARG A 101 6.20 -2.63 -19.20
C ARG A 101 6.25 -3.36 -17.84
N ASP A 102 7.29 -3.15 -17.04
CA ASP A 102 7.41 -3.71 -15.67
C ASP A 102 6.18 -3.35 -14.84
N ARG A 103 5.77 -2.08 -14.84
CA ARG A 103 4.57 -1.66 -14.11
C ARG A 103 3.32 -2.38 -14.61
N LYS A 104 3.12 -2.44 -15.93
CA LYS A 104 1.94 -3.07 -16.53
C LYS A 104 1.87 -4.56 -16.16
N ASP A 105 2.97 -5.29 -16.33
CA ASP A 105 3.02 -6.73 -16.13
C ASP A 105 2.84 -7.09 -14.64
N ARG A 106 3.56 -6.40 -13.74
CA ARG A 106 3.39 -6.59 -12.29
C ARG A 106 1.99 -6.27 -11.81
N HIS A 107 1.39 -5.20 -12.33
CA HIS A 107 0.03 -4.82 -11.94
C HIS A 107 -1.01 -5.83 -12.40
N SER A 108 -0.85 -6.37 -13.61
CA SER A 108 -1.68 -7.47 -14.12
C SER A 108 -1.54 -8.72 -13.24
N ASP A 109 -0.32 -9.09 -12.89
CA ASP A 109 -0.06 -10.27 -12.07
C ASP A 109 -0.60 -10.09 -10.64
N PHE A 110 -0.43 -8.90 -10.07
CA PHE A 110 -1.04 -8.51 -8.80
C PHE A 110 -2.57 -8.63 -8.83
N ASP A 111 -3.23 -8.10 -9.87
CA ASP A 111 -4.69 -8.17 -9.98
C ASP A 111 -5.19 -9.62 -10.08
N ASN A 112 -4.45 -10.49 -10.76
CA ASN A 112 -4.78 -11.91 -10.84
C ASN A 112 -4.65 -12.60 -9.48
N HIS A 113 -3.56 -12.35 -8.75
CA HIS A 113 -3.34 -12.93 -7.42
C HIS A 113 -4.35 -12.39 -6.40
N ARG A 114 -4.64 -11.09 -6.41
CA ARG A 114 -5.64 -10.46 -5.55
C ARG A 114 -7.02 -11.05 -5.78
N LYS A 115 -7.47 -11.17 -7.04
CA LYS A 115 -8.78 -11.76 -7.37
C LYS A 115 -8.91 -13.19 -6.87
N LYS A 116 -7.88 -14.02 -7.09
CA LYS A 116 -7.85 -15.40 -6.58
C LYS A 116 -7.93 -15.42 -5.07
N MET A 117 -7.14 -14.60 -4.38
CA MET A 117 -7.19 -14.50 -2.92
C MET A 117 -8.59 -14.10 -2.43
N MET A 118 -9.20 -13.06 -2.99
CA MET A 118 -10.54 -12.59 -2.57
C MET A 118 -11.59 -13.70 -2.68
N ILE A 119 -11.58 -14.48 -3.77
CA ILE A 119 -12.49 -15.62 -3.96
C ILE A 119 -12.33 -16.67 -2.85
N GLU A 120 -11.10 -16.93 -2.39
CA GLU A 120 -10.85 -17.90 -1.32
C GLU A 120 -11.19 -17.34 0.06
N VAL A 121 -10.92 -16.05 0.29
CA VAL A 121 -11.30 -15.32 1.51
C VAL A 121 -12.82 -15.36 1.70
N GLU A 122 -13.59 -15.06 0.66
CA GLU A 122 -15.06 -15.02 0.70
C GLU A 122 -15.69 -16.40 0.99
N LYS A 123 -15.00 -17.49 0.65
CA LYS A 123 -15.45 -18.87 0.96
C LYS A 123 -15.07 -19.33 2.36
N THR A 124 -14.24 -18.59 3.07
CA THR A 124 -13.70 -19.03 4.36
C THR A 124 -14.80 -19.06 5.43
N PRO A 125 -14.99 -20.17 6.17
CA PRO A 125 -15.95 -20.23 7.27
C PRO A 125 -15.71 -19.13 8.31
N GLY A 126 -16.76 -18.36 8.61
CA GLY A 126 -16.67 -17.22 9.54
C GLY A 126 -16.23 -15.90 8.88
N TYR A 127 -16.00 -15.88 7.56
CA TYR A 127 -15.73 -14.64 6.83
C TYR A 127 -16.85 -13.61 7.02
N SER A 128 -16.44 -12.36 7.20
CA SER A 128 -17.30 -11.20 7.18
C SER A 128 -16.53 -10.04 6.55
N ASP A 129 -17.20 -9.25 5.71
CA ASP A 129 -16.61 -8.03 5.13
C ASP A 129 -16.11 -7.06 6.21
N ARG A 130 -16.57 -7.20 7.45
CA ARG A 130 -16.12 -6.37 8.57
C ARG A 130 -14.62 -6.49 8.84
N ILE A 131 -13.97 -7.59 8.43
CA ILE A 131 -12.53 -7.77 8.59
C ILE A 131 -11.72 -6.70 7.86
N TRP A 132 -12.25 -6.15 6.76
CA TRP A 132 -11.59 -5.10 5.97
C TRP A 132 -11.62 -3.71 6.62
N PHE A 133 -12.35 -3.56 7.72
CA PHE A 133 -12.24 -2.38 8.57
C PHE A 133 -11.01 -2.45 9.50
N GLU A 134 -10.30 -3.57 9.55
CA GLU A 134 -9.05 -3.65 10.30
C GLU A 134 -7.98 -2.79 9.62
N PRO A 135 -7.41 -1.79 10.31
CA PRO A 135 -6.37 -0.96 9.73
C PRO A 135 -5.13 -1.77 9.35
N GLY A 136 -4.85 -2.87 10.07
CA GLY A 136 -3.73 -3.75 9.75
C GLY A 136 -3.90 -4.59 8.48
N LEU A 137 -5.07 -4.58 7.85
CA LEU A 137 -5.38 -5.30 6.61
C LEU A 137 -5.77 -4.31 5.49
N TRP A 138 -4.88 -4.09 4.54
CA TRP A 138 -5.06 -3.07 3.49
C TRP A 138 -6.12 -3.47 2.46
N VAL A 139 -6.90 -2.48 2.01
CA VAL A 139 -7.98 -2.66 1.04
C VAL A 139 -7.63 -1.96 -0.26
N VAL A 140 -7.42 -2.74 -1.33
CA VAL A 140 -7.02 -2.21 -2.63
C VAL A 140 -8.23 -1.67 -3.40
N PRO A 141 -8.24 -0.40 -3.83
CA PRO A 141 -9.32 0.13 -4.64
C PRO A 141 -9.37 -0.60 -5.99
N GLN A 142 -10.58 -0.82 -6.50
CA GLN A 142 -10.78 -1.50 -7.78
C GLN A 142 -10.05 -0.77 -8.92
N ASN A 143 -10.17 0.56 -8.94
CA ASN A 143 -9.50 1.43 -9.89
C ASN A 143 -8.28 2.10 -9.24
N PRO A 144 -7.19 2.33 -10.00
CA PRO A 144 -6.07 3.11 -9.50
C PRO A 144 -6.49 4.53 -9.09
N CYS A 145 -5.92 5.00 -7.98
CA CYS A 145 -6.05 6.36 -7.51
C CYS A 145 -5.02 7.22 -8.24
N TYR A 146 -5.49 7.98 -9.22
CA TYR A 146 -4.62 8.82 -10.05
C TYR A 146 -3.97 9.90 -9.20
N TRP A 147 -2.64 9.98 -9.29
CA TRP A 147 -1.86 11.11 -8.80
C TRP A 147 -1.62 12.05 -9.99
N ILE A 148 -2.28 13.20 -9.94
CA ILE A 148 -2.09 14.27 -10.93
C ILE A 148 -0.80 14.99 -10.56
N THR A 149 0.29 14.69 -11.28
CA THR A 149 1.56 15.39 -11.08
C THR A 149 1.40 16.88 -11.42
N ARG A 150 2.14 17.70 -10.68
CA ARG A 150 2.20 19.15 -10.89
C ARG A 150 2.89 19.45 -12.21
N ASP A 151 2.69 20.67 -12.67
CA ASP A 151 3.39 21.18 -13.85
C ASP A 151 4.91 21.18 -13.57
N PRO A 152 5.74 20.56 -14.43
CA PRO A 152 7.19 20.58 -14.28
C PRO A 152 7.79 21.99 -14.20
N GLU A 153 7.14 23.00 -14.79
CA GLU A 153 7.59 24.40 -14.71
C GLU A 153 7.58 24.97 -13.28
N LEU A 154 6.79 24.36 -12.37
CA LEU A 154 6.73 24.77 -10.96
C LEU A 154 7.95 24.28 -10.16
N GLN A 155 8.79 23.40 -10.71
CA GLN A 155 10.00 22.88 -10.08
C GLN A 155 9.78 22.30 -8.67
N ILE A 156 8.61 21.69 -8.45
CA ILE A 156 8.30 20.98 -7.19
C ILE A 156 8.69 19.52 -7.39
N SER A 157 9.58 18.99 -6.54
CA SER A 157 10.03 17.60 -6.62
C SER A 157 8.86 16.61 -6.50
N LEU A 158 8.96 15.44 -7.13
CA LEU A 158 7.96 14.39 -6.94
C LEU A 158 7.84 13.94 -5.47
N GLN A 159 8.92 14.00 -4.69
CA GLN A 159 8.92 13.69 -3.26
C GLN A 159 8.05 14.68 -2.46
N ASP A 160 8.20 15.98 -2.70
CA ASP A 160 7.37 17.01 -2.03
C ASP A 160 5.90 16.92 -2.47
N GLN A 161 5.68 16.62 -3.76
CA GLN A 161 4.34 16.37 -4.27
C GLN A 161 3.70 15.13 -3.65
N LEU A 162 4.46 14.05 -3.42
CA LEU A 162 4.00 12.84 -2.74
C LEU A 162 3.54 13.16 -1.32
N ALA A 163 4.38 13.84 -0.54
CA ALA A 163 4.06 14.25 0.82
C ALA A 163 2.77 15.10 0.87
N THR A 164 2.65 16.06 -0.06
CA THR A 164 1.44 16.90 -0.18
C THR A 164 0.19 16.07 -0.47
N VAL A 165 0.30 15.07 -1.36
CA VAL A 165 -0.83 14.22 -1.75
C VAL A 165 -1.26 13.30 -0.59
N ASP A 166 -0.29 12.79 0.16
CA ASP A 166 -0.53 12.00 1.36
C ASP A 166 -1.25 12.82 2.45
N ASP A 167 -0.82 14.07 2.67
CA ASP A 167 -1.42 14.96 3.67
C ASP A 167 -2.84 15.42 3.29
N LEU A 168 -3.09 15.72 2.01
CA LEU A 168 -4.37 16.28 1.55
C LEU A 168 -5.44 15.21 1.30
N GLU A 169 -5.03 13.98 0.97
CA GLU A 169 -5.96 12.90 0.63
C GLU A 169 -5.73 11.63 1.46
N PRO A 170 -5.72 11.71 2.81
CA PRO A 170 -5.34 10.60 3.68
C PRO A 170 -6.33 9.43 3.62
N ALA A 171 -7.60 9.69 3.29
CA ALA A 171 -8.59 8.64 3.06
C ALA A 171 -8.38 7.89 1.73
N ARG A 172 -7.72 8.54 0.75
CA ARG A 172 -7.33 7.92 -0.53
C ARG A 172 -6.07 7.09 -0.35
N THR A 173 -5.10 7.61 0.41
CA THR A 173 -3.86 6.92 0.73
C THR A 173 -4.03 6.22 2.06
N GLU A 174 -4.58 5.00 2.00
CA GLU A 174 -4.78 4.16 3.19
C GLU A 174 -3.57 4.14 4.13
N TRP A 175 -2.37 4.31 3.58
CA TRP A 175 -1.13 4.50 4.31
C TRP A 175 -1.17 5.55 5.43
N VAL A 176 -1.52 6.80 5.11
CA VAL A 176 -1.46 7.93 6.05
C VAL A 176 -2.41 7.73 7.23
N THR A 177 -3.48 6.99 6.99
CA THR A 177 -4.48 6.71 8.02
C THR A 177 -4.19 5.43 8.78
N ARG A 178 -3.43 4.50 8.20
CA ARG A 178 -3.12 3.19 8.81
C ARG A 178 -1.72 3.09 9.41
N HIS A 179 -0.98 4.20 9.54
CA HIS A 179 0.26 4.25 10.33
C HIS A 179 0.03 4.63 11.80
N SER A 180 -1.20 5.05 12.17
CA SER A 180 -1.54 5.52 13.50
C SER A 180 -2.98 5.16 13.83
N GLU A 181 -3.18 4.54 15.00
CA GLU A 181 -4.53 4.20 15.48
C GLU A 181 -5.38 5.46 15.61
N ASP A 182 -4.84 6.54 16.19
CA ASP A 182 -5.53 7.82 16.32
C ASP A 182 -5.94 8.42 14.96
N ALA A 183 -5.06 8.32 13.96
CA ALA A 183 -5.37 8.79 12.61
C ALA A 183 -6.49 7.94 11.98
N PHE A 184 -6.42 6.62 12.11
CA PHE A 184 -7.42 5.71 11.59
C PHE A 184 -8.79 5.94 12.26
N LEU A 185 -8.82 6.05 13.59
CA LEU A 185 -10.05 6.18 14.36
C LEU A 185 -10.81 7.46 14.04
N LYS A 186 -10.16 8.52 13.57
CA LYS A 186 -10.85 9.73 13.07
C LYS A 186 -11.75 9.43 11.88
N LEU A 187 -11.39 8.46 11.04
CA LEU A 187 -12.12 8.05 9.84
C LEU A 187 -13.00 6.81 10.06
N ALA A 188 -12.66 5.97 11.05
CA ALA A 188 -13.39 4.75 11.34
C ALA A 188 -14.87 5.04 11.70
N LEU A 189 -15.76 4.12 11.30
CA LEU A 189 -17.18 4.18 11.64
C LEU A 189 -17.37 4.17 13.16
N ALA A 190 -18.29 4.99 13.66
CA ALA A 190 -18.54 5.13 15.11
C ALA A 190 -18.85 3.79 15.80
N LEU A 191 -19.54 2.86 15.11
CA LEU A 191 -19.85 1.54 15.62
C LEU A 191 -18.59 0.70 15.92
N LEU A 192 -17.52 0.87 15.14
CA LEU A 192 -16.25 0.14 15.32
C LEU A 192 -15.41 0.72 16.46
N ARG A 193 -15.51 2.04 16.70
CA ARG A 193 -14.77 2.70 17.80
C ARG A 193 -15.13 2.12 19.18
N ASN A 194 -16.36 1.64 19.34
CA ASN A 194 -16.83 0.98 20.57
C ASN A 194 -16.31 -0.46 20.72
N GLN A 195 -15.65 -1.01 19.70
CA GLN A 195 -15.11 -2.37 19.65
C GLN A 195 -13.58 -2.37 19.71
N LEU A 196 -12.96 -1.22 20.01
CA LEU A 196 -11.52 -1.09 20.09
C LEU A 196 -10.96 -1.98 21.20
N LEU A 197 -9.98 -2.81 20.84
CA LEU A 197 -9.25 -3.67 21.76
C LEU A 197 -8.30 -2.85 22.64
N SER A 198 -8.14 -3.26 23.88
CA SER A 198 -7.11 -2.71 24.77
C SER A 198 -5.70 -2.98 24.22
N GLU A 199 -4.72 -2.17 24.61
CA GLU A 199 -3.32 -2.37 24.19
C GLU A 199 -2.80 -3.80 24.46
N ILE A 200 -3.22 -4.40 25.57
CA ILE A 200 -2.84 -5.77 25.94
C ILE A 200 -3.44 -6.78 24.95
N GLU A 201 -4.73 -6.65 24.65
CA GLU A 201 -5.39 -7.51 23.68
C GLU A 201 -4.79 -7.35 22.28
N GLN A 202 -4.44 -6.13 21.87
CA GLN A 202 -3.78 -5.91 20.58
C GLN A 202 -2.42 -6.61 20.49
N LEU A 203 -1.66 -6.69 21.59
CA LEU A 203 -0.36 -7.41 21.62
C LEU A 203 -0.51 -8.92 21.42
N ASP A 204 -1.68 -9.48 21.74
CA ASP A 204 -2.00 -10.88 21.45
C ASP A 204 -2.53 -11.06 20.02
N ASN A 205 -2.72 -9.97 19.27
CA ASN A 205 -3.30 -9.91 17.93
C ASN A 205 -2.34 -9.44 16.84
N LEU A 206 -1.05 -9.79 16.96
CA LEU A 206 -0.02 -9.38 16.00
C LEU A 206 -0.24 -9.98 14.61
N LEU A 207 -0.18 -9.11 13.60
CA LEU A 207 -0.19 -9.45 12.18
C LEU A 207 1.25 -9.65 11.71
N LEU A 208 1.73 -10.90 11.82
CA LEU A 208 3.08 -11.30 11.40
C LEU A 208 3.03 -12.03 10.05
N PRO A 209 3.61 -11.46 8.98
CA PRO A 209 3.72 -12.13 7.69
C PRO A 209 4.65 -13.34 7.79
N SER A 210 4.59 -14.24 6.82
CA SER A 210 5.58 -15.30 6.70
C SER A 210 6.99 -14.73 6.49
N SER A 211 7.97 -15.27 7.21
CA SER A 211 9.38 -14.84 7.15
C SER A 211 9.99 -14.93 5.75
N LYS A 212 9.44 -15.76 4.86
CA LYS A 212 9.85 -15.83 3.44
C LYS A 212 9.61 -14.53 2.67
N TYR A 213 8.72 -13.66 3.15
CA TYR A 213 8.37 -12.39 2.51
C TYR A 213 8.77 -11.16 3.34
N ASP A 214 9.38 -11.37 4.51
CA ASP A 214 9.59 -10.32 5.52
C ASP A 214 10.97 -10.39 6.19
N GLN A 215 11.99 -10.81 5.43
CA GLN A 215 13.31 -11.17 5.94
C GLN A 215 13.98 -10.07 6.80
N ASP A 216 13.58 -8.81 6.65
CA ASP A 216 14.14 -7.69 7.42
C ASP A 216 13.20 -7.10 8.51
N THR A 217 11.88 -7.31 8.45
CA THR A 217 10.93 -6.59 9.33
C THR A 217 10.49 -7.40 10.55
N LEU A 218 10.35 -8.73 10.44
CA LEU A 218 9.82 -9.56 11.53
C LEU A 218 10.69 -9.49 12.79
N ALA A 219 12.01 -9.51 12.64
CA ALA A 219 12.95 -9.37 13.75
C ALA A 219 12.84 -7.99 14.43
N ALA A 220 12.62 -6.93 13.64
CA ALA A 220 12.44 -5.57 14.14
C ALA A 220 11.11 -5.40 14.88
N VAL A 221 10.02 -5.96 14.35
CA VAL A 221 8.68 -5.96 15.00
C VAL A 221 8.73 -6.71 16.33
N LEU A 222 9.33 -7.91 16.35
CA LEU A 222 9.49 -8.69 17.59
C LEU A 222 10.36 -7.96 18.62
N ALA A 223 11.41 -7.26 18.19
CA ALA A 223 12.24 -6.44 19.07
C ALA A 223 11.50 -5.21 19.62
N ALA A 224 10.68 -4.54 18.80
CA ALA A 224 9.89 -3.38 19.21
C ALA A 224 8.78 -3.74 20.22
N VAL A 225 8.08 -4.85 19.96
CA VAL A 225 7.05 -5.38 20.88
C VAL A 225 7.67 -5.80 22.22
N SER A 226 8.85 -6.43 22.19
CA SER A 226 9.56 -6.85 23.40
C SER A 226 10.04 -5.66 24.26
N LYS A 227 10.31 -4.50 23.65
CA LYS A 227 10.68 -3.26 24.37
C LYS A 227 9.48 -2.62 25.09
N LYS A 228 8.26 -2.76 24.56
CA LYS A 228 7.04 -2.24 25.21
C LYS A 228 6.59 -3.06 26.42
N LYS A 229 6.91 -4.36 26.50
CA LYS A 229 6.59 -5.25 27.63
C LYS A 229 7.50 -5.08 28.87
N ARG A 230 8.43 -4.11 28.89
CA ARG A 230 9.42 -3.91 29.97
C ARG A 230 9.27 -2.57 30.73
N LYS A 231 8.09 -1.96 30.74
CA LYS A 231 7.77 -0.83 31.63
C LYS A 231 6.67 -1.20 32.60
#